data_AF-A0A9J9KYS9-F1
#
_entry.id   AF-A0A9J9KYS9-F1
#
_cell.length_a   1.000
_cell.length_b   1.000
_cell.length_c   1.000
_cell.angle_alpha   90.00
_cell.angle_beta   90.00
_cell.angle_gamma   90.00
#
_symmetry.space_group_name_H-M   'P 1'
#
loop_
_entity.id
_entity.type
_entity.pdbx_description
1 polymer ?
#
loop_
_entity_poly.entity_id
_entity_poly.type
_entity_poly.pdbx_seq_one_letter_code
_entity_poly.pdbx_strand_id
1 'polypeptide(L)'
;MCGRFAQAQTREEYLAYLADEGDRNIVYDPEPFCRYNVAPGTIVLLLSERHKRLHLDPVIWSPPPPGWWGKGPLINALAETAATS
;
A
#
# COMPACT_ATOMS: atom_id res chain seq x y z
N MET A 1 -14.17 3.05 -6.93
CA MET A 1 -13.34 1.83 -6.86
C MET A 1 -12.27 1.89 -7.94
N CYS A 2 -11.03 1.49 -7.62
CA CYS A 2 -9.93 1.39 -8.58
C CYS A 2 -9.41 -0.05 -8.63
N GLY A 3 -9.04 -0.51 -9.83
CA GLY A 3 -8.55 -1.87 -10.07
C GLY A 3 -7.12 -1.93 -10.62
N ARG A 4 -6.49 -0.77 -10.85
CA ARG A 4 -5.08 -0.59 -11.22
C ARG A 4 -4.63 0.81 -10.78
N PHE A 5 -3.33 0.98 -10.59
CA PHE A 5 -2.70 2.28 -10.34
C PHE A 5 -1.24 2.27 -10.79
N ALA A 6 -0.58 3.43 -10.71
CA ALA A 6 0.85 3.59 -10.94
C ALA A 6 1.58 3.94 -9.64
N GLN A 7 2.67 3.24 -9.35
CA GLN A 7 3.65 3.53 -8.31
C GLN A 7 5.01 3.57 -9.01
N ALA A 8 5.36 4.73 -9.55
CA ALA A 8 6.44 4.87 -10.54
C ALA A 8 7.65 5.64 -10.02
N GLN A 9 7.46 6.56 -9.08
CA GLN A 9 8.53 7.43 -8.58
C GLN A 9 9.38 6.77 -7.51
N THR A 10 10.39 7.50 -7.02
CA THR A 10 11.26 7.10 -5.91
C THR A 10 10.52 7.14 -4.57
N ARG A 11 11.05 6.45 -3.55
CA ARG A 11 10.53 6.51 -2.17
C ARG A 11 10.47 7.94 -1.66
N GLU A 12 11.53 8.70 -1.88
CA GLU A 12 11.65 10.04 -1.32
C GLU A 12 10.72 11.05 -1.97
N GLU A 13 10.39 10.89 -3.26
CA GLU A 13 9.37 11.72 -3.88
C GLU A 13 7.99 11.55 -3.24
N TYR A 14 7.61 10.32 -2.87
CA TYR A 14 6.36 10.10 -2.14
C TYR A 14 6.46 10.58 -0.68
N LEU A 15 7.57 10.29 0.00
CA LEU A 15 7.76 10.62 1.42
C LEU A 15 7.99 12.12 1.66
N ALA A 16 8.43 12.89 0.66
CA ALA A 16 8.59 14.35 0.77
C ALA A 16 7.25 15.06 1.08
N TYR A 17 6.12 14.50 0.63
CA TYR A 17 4.79 15.03 0.95
C TYR A 17 4.34 14.72 2.39
N LEU A 18 5.04 13.82 3.07
CA LEU A 18 4.79 13.38 4.44
C LEU A 18 5.97 13.75 5.35
N ALA A 19 6.71 14.82 5.01
CA ALA A 19 7.95 15.26 5.68
C ALA A 19 7.81 15.39 7.20
N ASP A 20 6.62 15.77 7.68
CA ASP A 20 6.36 16.03 9.10
C ASP A 20 5.75 14.83 9.86
N GLU A 21 5.48 13.70 9.18
CA GLU A 21 4.88 12.51 9.79
C GLU A 21 5.92 11.59 10.45
N GLY A 22 6.50 12.05 11.56
CA GLY A 22 7.24 11.20 12.49
C GLY A 22 8.60 10.67 12.02
N ASP A 23 9.22 9.84 12.87
CA ASP A 23 10.52 9.22 12.60
C ASP A 23 10.36 8.09 11.56
N ARG A 24 11.39 7.84 10.75
CA ARG A 24 11.30 6.93 9.60
C ARG A 24 12.23 5.74 9.78
N ASN A 25 11.68 4.54 9.73
CA ASN A 25 12.45 3.30 9.63
C ASN A 25 12.45 2.79 8.17
N ILE A 26 12.88 3.65 7.26
CA ILE A 26 12.92 3.40 5.82
C ILE A 26 14.32 3.73 5.34
N VAL A 27 14.98 2.78 4.68
CA VAL A 27 16.31 2.97 4.11
C VAL A 27 16.20 3.88 2.89
N TYR A 28 17.08 4.87 2.80
CA TYR A 28 17.21 5.70 1.61
C TYR A 28 17.56 4.83 0.40
N ASP A 29 16.76 4.96 -0.65
CA ASP A 29 16.95 4.26 -1.91
C ASP A 29 16.51 5.19 -3.05
N PRO A 30 17.45 5.64 -3.90
CA PRO A 30 17.17 6.56 -4.99
C PRO A 30 16.51 5.88 -6.19
N GLU A 31 16.37 4.54 -6.20
CA GLU A 31 15.79 3.84 -7.34
C GLU A 31 14.29 4.10 -7.44
N PRO A 32 13.79 4.54 -8.62
CA PRO A 32 12.36 4.67 -8.86
C PRO A 32 11.69 3.31 -8.95
N PHE A 33 10.45 3.21 -8.47
CA PHE A 33 9.71 1.95 -8.52
C PHE A 33 9.36 1.50 -9.95
N CYS A 34 9.16 2.45 -10.87
CA CYS A 34 8.87 2.17 -12.29
C CYS A 34 7.67 1.24 -12.56
N ARG A 35 6.68 1.18 -11.66
CA ARG A 35 5.47 0.34 -11.85
C ARG A 35 4.30 1.17 -12.36
N TYR A 36 4.11 1.19 -13.68
CA TYR A 36 3.09 2.01 -14.34
C TYR A 36 1.69 1.36 -14.41
N ASN A 37 1.57 0.06 -14.09
CA ASN A 37 0.32 -0.67 -14.17
C ASN A 37 0.24 -1.76 -13.09
N VAL A 38 0.23 -1.34 -11.83
CA VAL A 38 0.11 -2.22 -10.66
C VAL A 38 -1.25 -2.89 -10.66
N ALA A 39 -1.27 -4.22 -10.53
CA ALA A 39 -2.48 -5.05 -10.57
C ALA A 39 -2.77 -5.72 -9.21
N PRO A 40 -4.05 -6.07 -8.94
CA PRO A 40 -4.42 -6.88 -7.78
C PRO A 40 -3.69 -8.22 -7.72
N GLY A 41 -3.49 -8.74 -6.52
CA GLY A 41 -2.75 -9.98 -6.26
C GLY A 41 -1.23 -9.83 -6.34
N THR A 42 -0.71 -8.66 -6.73
CA THR A 42 0.73 -8.38 -6.70
C THR A 42 1.16 -7.81 -5.36
N ILE A 43 2.44 -7.97 -5.05
CA ILE A 43 3.08 -7.27 -3.92
C ILE A 43 3.19 -5.78 -4.26
N VAL A 44 2.79 -4.91 -3.35
CA VAL A 44 2.86 -3.45 -3.44
C VAL A 44 3.56 -2.90 -2.22
N LEU A 45 4.29 -1.81 -2.36
CA LEU A 45 4.89 -1.14 -1.21
C LEU A 45 3.82 -0.28 -0.54
N LEU A 46 3.55 -0.59 0.72
CA LEU A 46 2.53 0.05 1.54
C LEU A 46 3.19 0.79 2.70
N LEU A 47 2.83 2.06 2.85
CA LEU A 47 3.27 2.88 3.97
C LEU A 47 2.35 2.62 5.17
N SER A 48 2.93 2.42 6.35
CA SER A 48 2.18 2.31 7.61
C SER A 48 2.99 2.86 8.78
N GLU A 49 2.29 3.32 9.82
CA GLU A 49 2.93 3.71 11.07
C GLU A 49 2.88 2.55 12.08
N ARG A 50 4.03 2.23 12.69
CA ARG A 50 4.12 1.29 13.81
C ARG A 50 5.13 1.80 14.82
N HIS A 51 4.71 1.89 16.08
CA HIS A 51 5.54 2.43 17.17
C HIS A 51 6.04 3.87 16.88
N LYS A 52 5.17 4.75 16.36
CA LYS A 52 5.48 6.14 15.99
C LYS A 52 6.59 6.30 14.94
N ARG A 53 6.82 5.23 14.17
CA ARG A 53 7.74 5.24 13.04
C ARG A 53 7.03 4.84 11.77
N LEU A 54 7.32 5.52 10.68
CA LEU A 54 6.89 5.11 9.36
C LEU A 54 7.72 3.91 8.89
N HIS A 55 7.04 2.94 8.29
CA HIS A 55 7.61 1.76 7.64
C HIS A 55 7.03 1.63 6.24
N LEU A 56 7.85 1.14 5.31
CA LEU A 56 7.45 0.88 3.94
C LEU A 56 7.70 -0.59 3.63
N ASP A 57 6.61 -1.38 3.60
CA ASP A 57 6.70 -2.83 3.52
C ASP A 57 6.07 -3.38 2.23
N PRO A 58 6.63 -4.45 1.66
CA PRO A 58 5.97 -5.20 0.60
C PRO A 58 4.76 -5.97 1.15
N VAL A 59 3.56 -5.66 0.68
CA VAL A 59 2.29 -6.29 1.08
C VAL A 59 1.54 -6.77 -0.16
N ILE A 60 0.90 -7.95 -0.09
CA ILE A 60 0.03 -8.43 -1.17
C ILE A 60 -1.22 -7.54 -1.24
N TRP A 61 -1.45 -6.88 -2.38
CA TRP A 61 -2.71 -6.18 -2.61
C TRP A 61 -3.81 -7.21 -2.85
N SER A 62 -4.68 -7.40 -1.86
CA SER A 62 -5.74 -8.41 -1.84
C SER A 62 -5.22 -9.84 -1.64
N PRO A 63 -4.83 -10.17 -0.39
CA PRO A 63 -4.43 -11.53 -0.06
C PRO A 63 -5.61 -12.51 -0.25
N PRO A 64 -5.32 -13.82 -0.38
CA PRO A 64 -6.37 -14.84 -0.45
C PRO A 64 -7.36 -14.67 0.71
N PRO A 65 -8.66 -14.69 0.40
CA PRO A 65 -9.66 -14.44 1.42
C PRO A 65 -9.73 -15.64 2.38
N PRO A 66 -10.24 -15.45 3.60
CA PRO A 66 -10.38 -16.54 4.57
C PRO A 66 -11.22 -17.69 4.03
N GLY A 67 -11.03 -18.90 4.54
CA GLY A 67 -11.71 -20.11 4.02
C GLY A 67 -13.25 -20.07 4.07
N TRP A 68 -13.85 -19.20 4.88
CA TRP A 68 -15.30 -18.98 4.91
C TRP A 68 -15.81 -18.07 3.78
N TRP A 69 -14.93 -17.38 3.06
CA TRP A 69 -15.27 -16.51 1.95
C TRP A 69 -15.22 -17.26 0.62
N GLY A 70 -16.38 -17.73 0.15
CA GLY A 70 -16.49 -18.51 -1.10
C GLY A 70 -16.40 -17.70 -2.41
N LYS A 71 -15.77 -16.52 -2.40
CA LYS A 71 -15.61 -15.64 -3.58
C LYS A 71 -14.15 -15.25 -3.77
N GLY A 72 -13.85 -14.54 -4.86
CA GLY A 72 -12.51 -13.99 -5.11
C GLY A 72 -12.09 -12.94 -4.06
N PRO A 73 -10.78 -12.65 -3.96
CA PRO A 73 -10.23 -11.63 -3.06
C PRO A 73 -10.84 -10.24 -3.27
N LEU A 74 -11.14 -9.53 -2.18
CA LEU A 74 -11.67 -8.15 -2.22
C LEU A 74 -10.52 -7.14 -2.29
N ILE A 75 -10.55 -6.27 -3.29
CA ILE A 75 -9.47 -5.30 -3.57
C ILE A 75 -9.77 -3.86 -3.10
N ASN A 76 -11.02 -3.58 -2.72
CA ASN A 76 -11.51 -2.28 -2.28
C ASN A 76 -12.46 -2.47 -1.09
N ALA A 77 -12.52 -1.49 -0.19
CA ALA A 77 -13.56 -1.35 0.82
C ALA A 77 -14.31 -0.02 0.59
N LEU A 78 -15.64 -0.03 0.70
CA LEU A 78 -16.45 1.18 0.53
C LEU A 78 -16.38 2.03 1.80
N ALA A 79 -16.02 3.31 1.65
CA ALA A 79 -15.81 4.20 2.80
C ALA A 79 -17.10 4.39 3.63
N GLU A 80 -18.26 4.31 2.99
CA GLU A 80 -19.58 4.50 3.59
C GLU A 80 -19.93 3.40 4.60
N THR A 81 -19.39 2.19 4.45
CA THR A 81 -19.77 1.03 5.25
C THR A 81 -18.60 0.28 5.90
N ALA A 82 -17.35 0.55 5.49
CA ALA A 82 -16.17 -0.18 5.97
C ALA A 82 -15.98 -0.10 7.49
N ALA A 83 -16.37 1.00 8.14
CA ALA A 83 -16.19 1.18 9.57
C ALA A 83 -17.13 0.30 10.43
N THR A 84 -18.21 -0.22 9.86
CA THR A 84 -19.25 -1.00 10.57
C THR A 84 -19.52 -2.36 9.92
N SER A 85 -18.58 -2.88 9.12
CA SER A 85 -18.70 -4.15 8.38
C SER A 85 -18.27 -5.37 9.20
#